data_AF-A0A382U346-F1
#
_entry.id   AF-A0A382U346-F1
#
_cell.length_a   1.000
_cell.length_b   1.000
_cell.length_c   1.000
_cell.angle_alpha   90.00
_cell.angle_beta   90.00
_cell.angle_gamma   90.00
#
_symmetry.space_group_name_H-M   'P 1'
#
loop_
_entity.id
_entity.type
_entity.pdbx_description
1 polymer ?
#
loop_
_entity_poly.entity_id
_entity_poly.type
_entity_poly.pdbx_seq_one_letter_code
_entity_poly.pdbx_strand_id
1 'polypeptide(L)'
;DELMEIKLTSGNRGRIQRRINFLFESLSEQGEVAVPHIREFLNRMEDVDFAIPKSPQDESKELEHWRTRMVHGPLDFEQPPSLRIGLIDILAEVGGKKAEEALAEVLSTTGRGFEIAYAAKKLQKWIGKDAYRDEALGAAHELLAEPIDVANGNKFDAASRQYLFMVLEMYGDKTFVQTAQGQLINEEGRIDRSVLSYFENIGNGSAIDAVVQAMQSGQLRESDMREMARVAVQGVGKNDAQADSLFQDIMTSDQYSLDVKMETIRSMDNAEDLTNMDKNEQATVLQSRLALMDTI
;
A
#
# COMPACT_ATOMS: atom_id res chain seq x y z
N ASP A 1 13.37 28.10 6.96
CA ASP A 1 14.07 28.74 5.82
C ASP A 1 15.23 27.93 5.29
N GLU A 2 16.32 27.71 6.04
CA GLU A 2 17.49 26.99 5.51
C GLU A 2 17.17 25.58 4.99
N LEU A 3 16.30 24.83 5.68
CA LEU A 3 15.83 23.52 5.20
C LEU A 3 15.18 23.56 3.81
N MET A 4 14.59 24.69 3.41
CA MET A 4 13.96 24.86 2.09
C MET A 4 14.98 25.02 0.96
N GLU A 5 16.20 25.44 1.28
CA GLU A 5 17.25 25.73 0.29
C GLU A 5 18.18 24.53 0.04
N ILE A 6 17.91 23.41 0.71
CA ILE A 6 18.76 22.23 0.67
C ILE A 6 18.81 21.62 -0.72
N LYS A 7 20.04 21.41 -1.21
CA LYS A 7 20.31 20.72 -2.46
C LYS A 7 21.35 19.64 -2.24
N LEU A 8 20.89 18.39 -2.34
CA LEU A 8 21.72 17.23 -2.12
C LEU A 8 22.35 16.78 -3.44
N THR A 9 23.66 16.58 -3.44
CA THR A 9 24.45 16.11 -4.57
C THR A 9 25.35 14.97 -4.13
N SER A 10 25.84 14.18 -5.08
CA SER A 10 26.80 13.10 -4.77
C SER A 10 28.04 13.61 -4.04
N GLY A 11 28.52 14.81 -4.35
CA GLY A 11 29.73 15.39 -3.75
C GLY A 11 29.55 16.02 -2.36
N ASN A 12 28.31 16.33 -1.93
CA ASN A 12 28.05 17.02 -0.67
C ASN A 12 27.17 16.24 0.32
N ARG A 13 26.68 15.05 -0.06
CA ARG A 13 25.69 14.24 0.69
C ARG A 13 25.98 14.17 2.19
N GLY A 14 27.17 13.72 2.60
CA GLY A 14 27.50 13.56 4.01
C GLY A 14 27.53 14.88 4.80
N ARG A 15 27.92 16.00 4.17
CA ARG A 15 27.89 17.32 4.81
C ARG A 15 26.46 17.84 4.94
N ILE A 16 25.69 17.77 3.87
CA ILE A 16 24.31 18.25 3.85
C ILE A 16 23.44 17.42 4.79
N GLN A 17 23.62 16.10 4.84
CA GLN A 17 22.84 15.26 5.75
C GLN A 17 23.08 15.60 7.23
N ARG A 18 24.34 15.84 7.62
CA ARG A 18 24.63 16.32 8.98
C ARG A 18 23.99 17.67 9.26
N ARG A 19 23.90 18.54 8.25
CA ARG A 19 23.23 19.84 8.38
C ARG A 19 21.72 19.68 8.52
N ILE A 20 21.09 18.80 7.74
CA ILE A 20 19.66 18.44 7.86
C ILE A 20 19.38 17.97 9.29
N ASN A 21 20.15 16.99 9.78
CA ASN A 21 19.95 16.43 11.11
C ASN A 21 20.09 17.51 12.19
N PHE A 22 21.14 18.34 12.13
CA PHE A 22 21.33 19.45 13.06
C PHE A 22 20.15 20.44 13.05
N LEU A 23 19.60 20.76 11.87
CA LEU A 23 18.48 21.69 11.75
C LEU A 23 17.18 21.11 12.33
N PHE A 24 16.92 19.82 12.10
CA PHE A 24 15.76 19.14 12.70
C PHE A 24 15.90 19.00 14.22
N GLU A 25 17.09 18.64 14.72
CA GLU A 25 17.38 18.60 16.16
C GLU A 25 17.16 19.98 16.80
N SER A 26 17.63 21.05 16.14
CA SER A 26 17.39 22.43 16.60
C SER A 26 15.90 22.82 16.62
N LEU A 27 15.06 22.24 15.75
CA LEU A 27 13.61 22.45 15.77
C LEU A 27 12.96 21.65 16.90
N SER A 28 13.39 20.41 17.12
CA SER A 28 12.92 19.59 18.25
C SER A 28 13.21 20.25 19.60
N GLU A 29 14.44 20.78 19.79
CA GLU A 29 14.86 21.46 21.02
C GLU A 29 14.00 22.70 21.36
N GLN A 30 13.37 23.32 20.37
CA GLN A 30 12.45 24.45 20.60
C GLN A 30 11.10 24.01 21.18
N GLY A 31 10.76 22.73 21.12
CA GLY A 31 9.54 22.15 21.68
C GLY A 31 8.27 22.78 21.10
N GLU A 32 7.26 23.01 21.95
CA GLU A 32 5.96 23.55 21.54
C GLU A 32 6.04 24.90 20.80
N VAL A 33 7.12 25.67 20.97
CA VAL A 33 7.28 26.98 20.32
C VAL A 33 7.43 26.82 18.80
N ALA A 34 8.00 25.70 18.33
CA ALA A 34 8.15 25.44 16.90
C ALA A 34 6.83 25.03 16.22
N VAL A 35 5.88 24.45 16.97
CA VAL A 35 4.67 23.82 16.42
C VAL A 35 3.85 24.73 15.51
N PRO A 36 3.53 25.99 15.87
CA PRO A 36 2.74 26.87 14.99
C PRO A 36 3.43 27.13 13.65
N HIS A 37 4.75 27.28 13.65
CA HIS A 37 5.54 27.52 12.44
C HIS A 37 5.63 26.26 11.56
N ILE A 38 5.74 25.09 12.18
CA ILE A 38 5.72 23.81 11.46
C ILE A 38 4.35 23.60 10.81
N ARG A 39 3.28 23.81 11.57
CA ARG A 39 1.88 23.72 11.10
C ARG A 39 1.63 24.67 9.92
N GLU A 40 2.04 25.93 10.04
CA GLU A 40 1.94 26.92 8.97
C GLU A 40 2.72 26.49 7.71
N PHE A 41 3.93 25.94 7.87
CA PHE A 41 4.67 25.39 6.74
C PHE A 41 3.94 24.21 6.08
N LEU A 42 3.45 23.25 6.85
CA LEU A 42 2.77 22.07 6.31
C LEU A 42 1.51 22.45 5.52
N ASN A 43 0.80 23.50 5.93
CA ASN A 43 -0.36 24.02 5.21
C ASN A 43 -0.05 24.77 3.90
N ARG A 44 1.21 25.11 3.63
CA ARG A 44 1.62 25.69 2.34
C ARG A 44 1.75 24.68 1.22
N MET A 45 1.76 23.38 1.55
CA MET A 45 1.87 22.29 0.57
C MET A 45 3.17 22.32 -0.25
N GLU A 46 4.20 22.97 0.28
CA GLU A 46 5.55 23.00 -0.28
C GLU A 46 6.38 21.85 0.29
N ASP A 47 7.21 21.20 -0.54
CA ASP A 47 8.14 20.15 -0.12
C ASP A 47 9.53 20.30 -0.75
N VAL A 48 10.52 19.71 -0.09
CA VAL A 48 11.90 19.61 -0.58
C VAL A 48 12.37 18.17 -0.38
N ASP A 49 12.56 17.46 -1.49
CA ASP A 49 13.10 16.11 -1.47
C ASP A 49 14.58 16.11 -1.07
N PHE A 50 14.92 15.28 -0.08
CA PHE A 50 16.29 15.04 0.34
C PHE A 50 16.93 13.89 -0.46
N ALA A 51 16.72 13.92 -1.78
CA ALA A 51 17.29 12.98 -2.73
C ALA A 51 18.30 13.67 -3.66
N ILE A 52 19.24 12.89 -4.21
CA ILE A 52 20.10 13.36 -5.30
C ILE A 52 19.23 13.48 -6.55
N PRO A 53 19.18 14.64 -7.22
CA PRO A 53 18.45 14.80 -8.47
C PRO A 53 18.91 13.78 -9.51
N LYS A 54 17.94 13.17 -10.19
CA LYS A 54 18.18 12.20 -11.26
C LYS A 54 18.10 12.86 -12.62
N SER A 55 18.55 12.15 -13.66
CA SER A 55 18.23 12.56 -15.02
C SER A 55 16.70 12.48 -15.23
N PRO A 56 16.10 13.31 -16.10
CA PRO A 56 14.66 13.25 -16.37
C PRO A 56 14.20 11.86 -16.82
N GLN A 57 15.04 11.13 -17.57
CA GLN A 57 14.72 9.77 -17.99
C GLN A 57 14.70 8.79 -16.82
N ASP A 58 15.64 8.90 -15.88
CA ASP A 58 15.71 7.98 -14.73
C ASP A 58 14.62 8.30 -13.69
N GLU A 59 14.27 9.58 -13.55
CA GLU A 59 13.15 10.02 -12.72
C GLU A 59 11.82 9.47 -13.26
N SER A 60 11.55 9.67 -14.56
CA SER A 60 10.34 9.13 -15.20
C SER A 60 10.20 7.61 -15.05
N LYS A 61 11.30 6.87 -15.22
CA LYS A 61 11.33 5.42 -14.99
C LYS A 61 11.05 5.03 -13.54
N GLU A 62 11.57 5.79 -12.57
CA GLU A 62 11.29 5.53 -11.16
C GLU A 62 9.81 5.81 -10.84
N LEU A 63 9.27 6.95 -11.27
CA LEU A 63 7.86 7.27 -11.02
C LEU A 63 6.94 6.19 -11.61
N GLU A 64 7.22 5.74 -12.84
CA GLU A 64 6.44 4.66 -13.46
C GLU A 64 6.57 3.32 -12.73
N HIS A 65 7.77 3.00 -12.24
CA HIS A 65 7.99 1.82 -11.42
C HIS A 65 7.15 1.86 -10.14
N TRP A 66 7.19 2.97 -9.39
CA TRP A 66 6.46 3.12 -8.13
C TRP A 66 4.94 3.20 -8.33
N ARG A 67 4.48 3.72 -9.47
CA ARG A 67 3.06 3.77 -9.83
C ARG A 67 2.48 2.39 -10.16
N THR A 68 3.22 1.58 -10.91
CA THR A 68 2.67 0.34 -11.52
C THR A 68 3.04 -0.95 -10.80
N ARG A 69 4.08 -0.93 -9.98
CA ARG A 69 4.50 -2.09 -9.17
C ARG A 69 4.00 -1.90 -7.75
N MET A 70 3.68 -3.01 -7.10
CA MET A 70 3.49 -3.00 -5.66
C MET A 70 4.84 -2.79 -4.99
N VAL A 71 5.09 -1.57 -4.56
CA VAL A 71 6.26 -1.18 -3.80
C VAL A 71 5.81 -1.02 -2.36
N HIS A 72 6.23 -1.93 -1.49
CA HIS A 72 6.02 -1.79 -0.04
C HIS A 72 6.95 -0.68 0.48
N GLY A 73 6.58 0.56 0.19
CA GLY A 73 7.33 1.73 0.56
C GLY A 73 7.41 1.84 2.08
N PRO A 74 8.60 2.12 2.66
CA PRO A 74 8.73 2.22 4.10
C PRO A 74 7.94 3.43 4.63
N LEU A 75 7.41 3.28 5.85
CA LEU A 75 6.90 4.37 6.68
C LEU A 75 7.79 4.63 7.91
N ASP A 76 9.00 4.04 7.91
CA ASP A 76 10.04 4.32 8.90
C ASP A 76 11.33 4.62 8.14
N PHE A 77 11.92 5.77 8.42
CA PHE A 77 13.17 6.19 7.80
C PHE A 77 14.16 6.57 8.90
N GLU A 78 15.42 6.19 8.73
CA GLU A 78 16.50 6.67 9.60
C GLU A 78 16.75 8.18 9.38
N GLN A 79 16.54 8.65 8.14
CA GLN A 79 16.63 10.04 7.75
C GLN A 79 15.38 10.39 6.95
N PRO A 80 14.71 11.51 7.27
CA PRO A 80 13.48 11.88 6.57
C PRO A 80 13.77 12.03 5.06
N PRO A 81 12.92 11.49 4.19
CA PRO A 81 13.13 11.55 2.74
C PRO A 81 12.84 12.93 2.14
N SER A 82 12.09 13.78 2.85
CA SER A 82 11.79 15.15 2.44
C SER A 82 11.58 16.06 3.66
N LEU A 83 11.52 17.37 3.41
CA LEU A 83 11.30 18.37 4.45
C LEU A 83 9.98 18.14 5.18
N ARG A 84 8.88 17.94 4.45
CA ARG A 84 7.55 17.74 5.07
C ARG A 84 7.53 16.52 5.97
N ILE A 85 8.16 15.42 5.57
CA ILE A 85 8.24 14.21 6.40
C ILE A 85 9.07 14.45 7.65
N GLY A 86 10.20 15.14 7.54
CA GLY A 86 11.00 15.50 8.72
C GLY A 86 10.24 16.42 9.67
N LEU A 87 9.41 17.34 9.17
CA LEU A 87 8.56 18.19 10.00
C LEU A 87 7.45 17.41 10.71
N ILE A 88 6.87 16.40 10.05
CA ILE A 88 5.93 15.46 10.69
C ILE A 88 6.62 14.67 11.82
N ASP A 89 7.88 14.24 11.60
CA ASP A 89 8.69 13.62 12.66
C ASP A 89 8.88 14.56 13.85
N ILE A 90 9.23 15.84 13.60
CA ILE A 90 9.41 16.82 14.68
C ILE A 90 8.12 17.05 15.46
N LEU A 91 6.95 17.13 14.80
CA LEU A 91 5.69 17.25 15.54
C LEU A 91 5.46 16.05 16.47
N ALA A 92 5.74 14.82 16.00
CA ALA A 92 5.61 13.62 16.82
C ALA A 92 6.63 13.57 17.97
N GLU A 93 7.83 14.09 17.76
CA GLU A 93 8.90 14.15 18.78
C GLU A 93 8.62 15.21 19.85
N VAL A 94 8.20 16.40 19.44
CA VAL A 94 7.81 17.49 20.35
C VAL A 94 6.62 17.07 21.21
N GLY A 95 5.63 16.43 20.60
CA GLY A 95 4.43 15.98 21.26
C GLY A 95 3.58 17.10 21.86
N GLY A 96 2.71 16.74 22.82
CA GLY A 96 1.75 17.68 23.41
C GLY A 96 0.55 17.99 22.50
N LYS A 97 -0.48 18.63 23.06
CA LYS A 97 -1.79 18.74 22.40
C LYS A 97 -1.72 19.52 21.09
N LYS A 98 -0.89 20.57 21.01
CA LYS A 98 -0.74 21.38 19.78
C LYS A 98 -0.09 20.59 18.65
N ALA A 99 0.90 19.75 18.96
CA ALA A 99 1.57 18.97 17.93
C ALA A 99 0.69 17.81 17.44
N GLU A 100 -0.07 17.20 18.35
CA GLU A 100 -1.14 16.25 18.03
C GLU A 100 -2.17 16.88 17.06
N GLU A 101 -2.68 18.07 17.37
CA GLU A 101 -3.62 18.79 16.49
C GLU A 101 -3.01 19.14 15.13
N ALA A 102 -1.74 19.53 15.09
CA ALA A 102 -1.04 19.82 13.83
C ALA A 102 -0.84 18.55 12.98
N LEU A 103 -0.51 17.40 13.59
CA LEU A 103 -0.42 16.12 12.90
C LEU A 103 -1.78 15.65 12.39
N ALA A 104 -2.84 15.82 13.18
CA ALA A 104 -4.19 15.48 12.77
C ALA A 104 -4.65 16.32 11.57
N GLU A 105 -4.27 17.61 11.51
CA GLU A 105 -4.57 18.47 10.37
C GLU A 105 -3.88 18.00 9.09
N VAL A 106 -2.67 17.43 9.15
CA VAL A 106 -2.01 16.84 7.98
C VAL A 106 -2.91 15.80 7.30
N LEU A 107 -3.63 14.98 8.09
CA LEU A 107 -4.52 13.95 7.53
C LEU A 107 -5.61 14.54 6.62
N SER A 108 -6.10 15.75 6.91
CA SER A 108 -7.19 16.38 6.17
C SER A 108 -6.75 17.44 5.16
N THR A 109 -5.52 17.96 5.26
CA THR A 109 -5.06 19.04 4.38
C THR A 109 -4.10 18.59 3.29
N THR A 110 -3.33 17.51 3.48
CA THR A 110 -2.18 17.20 2.61
C THR A 110 -2.51 16.73 1.20
N GLY A 111 -3.62 16.01 0.99
CA GLY A 111 -3.93 15.40 -0.31
C GLY A 111 -2.91 14.38 -0.85
N ARG A 112 -1.79 14.16 -0.14
CA ARG A 112 -0.72 13.20 -0.48
C ARG A 112 -0.91 11.92 0.33
N GLY A 113 -1.17 10.79 -0.33
CA GLY A 113 -1.43 9.52 0.35
C GLY A 113 -0.29 9.01 1.21
N PHE A 114 0.96 9.29 0.82
CA PHE A 114 2.13 8.98 1.63
C PHE A 114 2.14 9.75 2.96
N GLU A 115 1.83 11.04 2.95
CA GLU A 115 1.79 11.85 4.18
C GLU A 115 0.66 11.42 5.10
N ILE A 116 -0.50 11.04 4.56
CA ILE A 116 -1.61 10.48 5.35
C ILE A 116 -1.16 9.20 6.04
N ALA A 117 -0.58 8.26 5.28
CA ALA A 117 -0.09 7.01 5.84
C ALA A 117 1.00 7.22 6.90
N TYR A 118 1.90 8.17 6.64
CA TYR A 118 2.99 8.50 7.56
C TYR A 118 2.47 9.14 8.85
N ALA A 119 1.63 10.17 8.75
CA ALA A 119 1.04 10.85 9.91
C ALA A 119 0.15 9.91 10.73
N ALA A 120 -0.70 9.11 10.07
CA ALA A 120 -1.53 8.11 10.75
C ALA A 120 -0.70 7.11 11.56
N LYS A 121 0.39 6.59 10.96
CA LYS A 121 1.30 5.69 11.67
C LYS A 121 1.98 6.36 12.87
N LYS A 122 2.39 7.63 12.77
CA LYS A 122 2.98 8.37 13.89
C LYS A 122 1.96 8.56 15.02
N LEU A 123 0.73 8.95 14.68
CA LEU A 123 -0.37 9.10 15.63
C LEU A 123 -0.70 7.76 16.31
N GLN A 124 -0.76 6.66 15.56
CA GLN A 124 -0.97 5.33 16.16
C GLN A 124 0.14 4.94 17.14
N LYS A 125 1.40 5.14 16.74
CA LYS A 125 2.57 4.80 17.56
C LYS A 125 2.61 5.62 18.85
N TRP A 126 2.21 6.89 18.78
CA TRP A 126 2.27 7.81 19.89
C TRP A 126 1.07 7.69 20.84
N ILE A 127 -0.15 7.63 20.30
CA ILE A 127 -1.40 7.76 21.06
C ILE A 127 -2.08 6.41 21.27
N GLY A 128 -2.00 5.52 20.28
CA GLY A 128 -2.58 4.18 20.32
C GLY A 128 -3.16 3.75 18.98
N LYS A 129 -3.34 2.44 18.80
CA LYS A 129 -3.74 1.81 17.52
C LYS A 129 -4.98 2.40 16.82
N ASP A 130 -5.91 2.97 17.58
CA ASP A 130 -7.17 3.51 17.03
C ASP A 130 -7.15 5.05 16.94
N ALA A 131 -6.02 5.69 17.22
CA ALA A 131 -5.90 7.15 17.20
C ALA A 131 -6.18 7.70 15.79
N TYR A 132 -7.05 8.70 15.71
CA TYR A 132 -7.44 9.39 14.47
C TYR A 132 -7.91 8.46 13.35
N ARG A 133 -8.51 7.32 13.73
CA ARG A 133 -8.98 6.31 12.78
C ARG A 133 -9.94 6.89 11.76
N ASP A 134 -10.94 7.64 12.20
CA ASP A 134 -12.00 8.12 11.31
C ASP A 134 -11.48 9.19 10.35
N GLU A 135 -10.60 10.08 10.80
CA GLU A 135 -9.95 11.08 9.97
C GLU A 135 -9.01 10.45 8.93
N ALA A 136 -8.16 9.51 9.34
CA ALA A 136 -7.23 8.85 8.45
C ALA A 136 -7.96 7.99 7.40
N LEU A 137 -9.00 7.25 7.80
CA LEU A 137 -9.81 6.46 6.88
C LEU A 137 -10.66 7.31 5.95
N GLY A 138 -11.25 8.40 6.46
CA GLY A 138 -12.00 9.35 5.64
C GLY A 138 -11.14 9.93 4.52
N ALA A 139 -9.94 10.41 4.85
CA ALA A 139 -8.99 10.91 3.86
C ALA A 139 -8.52 9.82 2.89
N ALA A 140 -8.33 8.59 3.37
CA ALA A 140 -7.96 7.47 2.51
C ALA A 140 -9.06 7.10 1.52
N HIS A 141 -10.31 7.03 1.97
CA HIS A 141 -11.47 6.77 1.12
C HIS A 141 -11.64 7.84 0.06
N GLU A 142 -11.55 9.11 0.45
CA GLU A 142 -11.69 10.26 -0.45
C GLU A 142 -10.64 10.19 -1.57
N LEU A 143 -9.35 10.05 -1.24
CA LEU A 143 -8.28 10.04 -2.23
C LEU A 143 -8.21 8.75 -3.06
N LEU A 144 -8.74 7.62 -2.56
CA LEU A 144 -8.89 6.40 -3.35
C LEU A 144 -10.05 6.48 -4.35
N ALA A 145 -11.08 7.27 -4.05
CA ALA A 145 -12.21 7.53 -4.95
C ALA A 145 -11.88 8.63 -5.96
N GLU A 146 -11.25 9.72 -5.51
CA GLU A 146 -10.89 10.90 -6.29
C GLU A 146 -9.40 11.24 -6.09
N PRO A 147 -8.49 10.59 -6.83
CA PRO A 147 -7.06 10.83 -6.68
C PRO A 147 -6.67 12.25 -7.06
N ILE A 148 -5.80 12.87 -6.25
CA ILE A 148 -5.21 14.17 -6.54
C ILE A 148 -3.86 13.97 -7.26
N ASP A 149 -3.67 14.66 -8.38
CA ASP A 149 -2.38 14.72 -9.06
C ASP A 149 -1.47 15.77 -8.39
N VAL A 150 -0.36 15.33 -7.83
CA VAL A 150 0.60 16.19 -7.12
C VAL A 150 1.58 16.75 -8.14
N ALA A 151 1.50 18.05 -8.40
CA ALA A 151 2.41 18.73 -9.32
C ALA A 151 3.86 18.59 -8.86
N ASN A 152 4.73 18.09 -9.75
CA ASN A 152 6.13 17.75 -9.45
C ASN A 152 6.27 16.74 -8.28
N GLY A 153 5.30 15.84 -8.13
CA GLY A 153 5.32 14.79 -7.13
C GLY A 153 6.49 13.84 -7.29
N ASN A 154 6.95 13.32 -6.16
CA ASN A 154 8.06 12.38 -6.08
C ASN A 154 7.57 10.93 -6.20
N LYS A 155 8.47 9.97 -6.04
CA LYS A 155 8.14 8.54 -6.13
C LYS A 155 7.14 8.05 -5.08
N PHE A 156 7.04 8.71 -3.93
CA PHE A 156 6.05 8.38 -2.90
C PHE A 156 4.66 8.87 -3.31
N ASP A 157 4.56 10.01 -3.99
CA ASP A 157 3.32 10.48 -4.61
C ASP A 157 2.87 9.55 -5.74
N ALA A 158 3.83 9.06 -6.55
CA ALA A 158 3.54 8.06 -7.58
C ALA A 158 2.95 6.77 -6.99
N ALA A 159 3.30 6.42 -5.76
CA ALA A 159 2.76 5.29 -5.00
C ALA A 159 1.65 5.69 -4.02
N SER A 160 1.07 6.90 -4.13
CA SER A 160 0.04 7.43 -3.22
C SER A 160 -1.05 6.41 -2.94
N ARG A 161 -1.60 5.80 -4.01
CA ARG A 161 -2.64 4.78 -3.92
C ARG A 161 -2.27 3.58 -3.03
N GLN A 162 -1.04 3.11 -3.10
CA GLN A 162 -0.57 1.99 -2.29
C GLN A 162 -0.52 2.39 -0.81
N TYR A 163 -0.02 3.58 -0.50
CA TYR A 163 -0.03 4.12 0.86
C TYR A 163 -1.44 4.30 1.42
N LEU A 164 -2.41 4.70 0.60
CA LEU A 164 -3.80 4.80 1.03
C LEU A 164 -4.40 3.43 1.38
N PHE A 165 -4.11 2.39 0.59
CA PHE A 165 -4.50 1.02 0.95
C PHE A 165 -3.80 0.53 2.22
N MET A 166 -2.52 0.89 2.42
CA MET A 166 -1.83 0.62 3.69
C MET A 166 -2.53 1.27 4.88
N VAL A 167 -3.13 2.46 4.74
CA VAL A 167 -3.94 3.07 5.82
C VAL A 167 -5.16 2.21 6.13
N LEU A 168 -5.87 1.73 5.11
CA LEU A 168 -7.02 0.85 5.32
C LEU A 168 -6.62 -0.44 6.03
N GLU A 169 -5.52 -1.07 5.61
CA GLU A 169 -4.96 -2.27 6.26
C GLU A 169 -4.55 -1.98 7.72
N MET A 170 -3.87 -0.85 7.95
CA MET A 170 -3.37 -0.43 9.27
C MET A 170 -4.49 -0.25 10.30
N TYR A 171 -5.68 0.20 9.88
CA TYR A 171 -6.86 0.34 10.74
C TYR A 171 -7.89 -0.80 10.58
N GLY A 172 -7.55 -1.85 9.82
CA GLY A 172 -8.42 -3.00 9.58
C GLY A 172 -9.77 -2.63 8.95
N ASP A 173 -9.79 -1.60 8.09
CA ASP A 173 -11.03 -1.06 7.54
C ASP A 173 -11.58 -1.90 6.38
N LYS A 174 -12.67 -2.61 6.64
CA LYS A 174 -13.36 -3.46 5.67
C LYS A 174 -14.48 -2.75 4.91
N THR A 175 -14.77 -1.50 5.25
CA THR A 175 -15.88 -0.77 4.64
C THR A 175 -15.61 -0.39 3.19
N PHE A 176 -14.33 -0.38 2.78
CA PHE A 176 -13.92 -0.09 1.41
C PHE A 176 -13.94 -1.30 0.46
N VAL A 177 -14.23 -2.52 0.93
CA VAL A 177 -14.15 -3.76 0.12
C VAL A 177 -14.96 -3.68 -1.18
N GLN A 178 -16.22 -3.24 -1.09
CA GLN A 178 -17.08 -3.16 -2.28
C GLN A 178 -16.58 -2.15 -3.31
N THR A 179 -16.09 -0.99 -2.85
CA THR A 179 -15.48 0.02 -3.72
C THR A 179 -14.20 -0.52 -4.36
N ALA A 180 -13.35 -1.17 -3.57
CA ALA A 180 -12.11 -1.77 -4.05
C ALA A 180 -12.36 -2.87 -5.09
N GLN A 181 -13.44 -3.65 -4.98
CA GLN A 181 -13.80 -4.68 -5.97
C GLN A 181 -14.00 -4.08 -7.35
N GLY A 182 -14.69 -2.94 -7.43
CA GLY A 182 -14.86 -2.20 -8.68
C GLY A 182 -13.58 -1.57 -9.24
N GLN A 183 -12.50 -1.54 -8.44
CA GLN A 183 -11.19 -0.99 -8.82
C GLN A 183 -10.12 -2.07 -9.06
N LEU A 184 -10.45 -3.36 -8.87
CA LEU A 184 -9.48 -4.46 -8.99
C LEU A 184 -8.92 -4.59 -10.41
N ILE A 185 -9.76 -4.40 -11.42
CA ILE A 185 -9.39 -4.48 -12.84
C ILE A 185 -9.49 -3.08 -13.43
N ASN A 186 -8.40 -2.61 -14.06
CA ASN A 186 -8.43 -1.36 -14.79
C ASN A 186 -8.98 -1.54 -16.22
N GLU A 187 -9.24 -0.43 -16.93
CA GLU A 187 -9.76 -0.44 -18.31
C GLU A 187 -8.90 -1.23 -19.31
N GLU A 188 -7.63 -1.46 -18.96
CA GLU A 188 -6.64 -2.19 -19.73
C GLU A 188 -6.64 -3.71 -19.47
N GLY A 189 -7.49 -4.19 -18.55
CA GLY A 189 -7.55 -5.60 -18.15
C GLY A 189 -6.40 -6.02 -17.22
N ARG A 190 -5.71 -5.05 -16.60
CA ARG A 190 -4.63 -5.30 -15.63
C ARG A 190 -5.17 -5.19 -14.22
N ILE A 191 -4.53 -5.92 -13.32
CA ILE A 191 -4.91 -5.96 -11.92
C ILE A 191 -4.23 -4.85 -11.13
N ASP A 192 -4.99 -4.22 -10.25
CA ASP A 192 -4.44 -3.35 -9.22
C ASP A 192 -3.95 -4.20 -8.04
N ARG A 193 -2.63 -4.28 -7.90
CA ARG A 193 -1.98 -5.07 -6.85
C ARG A 193 -2.22 -4.51 -5.44
N SER A 194 -2.51 -3.23 -5.33
CA SER A 194 -2.82 -2.60 -4.04
C SER A 194 -4.18 -3.08 -3.52
N VAL A 195 -5.15 -3.17 -4.43
CA VAL A 195 -6.48 -3.74 -4.13
C VAL A 195 -6.34 -5.23 -3.77
N LEU A 196 -5.55 -5.98 -4.53
CA LEU A 196 -5.33 -7.40 -4.28
C LEU A 196 -4.73 -7.64 -2.88
N SER A 197 -3.65 -6.94 -2.54
CA SER A 197 -3.04 -6.98 -1.20
C SER A 197 -4.02 -6.66 -0.09
N TYR A 198 -4.81 -5.60 -0.28
CA TYR A 198 -5.84 -5.19 0.68
C TYR A 198 -6.84 -6.32 0.94
N PHE A 199 -7.26 -7.04 -0.10
CA PHE A 199 -8.14 -8.20 0.07
C PHE A 199 -7.46 -9.37 0.78
N GLU A 200 -6.19 -9.66 0.46
CA GLU A 200 -5.42 -10.73 1.11
C GLU A 200 -5.24 -10.46 2.62
N ASN A 201 -4.96 -9.20 2.99
CA ASN A 201 -4.62 -8.84 4.36
C ASN A 201 -5.83 -8.69 5.29
N ILE A 202 -6.93 -8.09 4.82
CA ILE A 202 -8.09 -7.78 5.68
C ILE A 202 -9.43 -8.26 5.14
N GLY A 203 -9.46 -8.81 3.92
CA GLY A 203 -10.69 -9.15 3.21
C GLY A 203 -11.46 -10.37 3.73
N ASN A 204 -10.93 -11.18 4.65
CA ASN A 204 -11.62 -12.34 5.24
C ASN A 204 -12.37 -13.24 4.21
N GLY A 205 -11.77 -13.56 3.06
CA GLY A 205 -12.42 -14.33 1.98
C GLY A 205 -12.96 -13.48 0.82
N SER A 206 -13.14 -12.17 1.00
CA SER A 206 -13.49 -11.24 -0.09
C SER A 206 -12.43 -11.21 -1.20
N ALA A 207 -11.19 -11.60 -0.88
CA ALA A 207 -10.13 -11.82 -1.87
C ALA A 207 -10.51 -12.90 -2.87
N ILE A 208 -10.98 -14.04 -2.39
CA ILE A 208 -11.38 -15.16 -3.24
C ILE A 208 -12.61 -14.78 -4.05
N ASP A 209 -13.63 -14.16 -3.43
CA ASP A 209 -14.81 -13.70 -4.16
C ASP A 209 -14.46 -12.69 -5.26
N ALA A 210 -13.59 -11.71 -4.96
CA ALA A 210 -13.16 -10.72 -5.95
C ALA A 210 -12.33 -11.35 -7.07
N VAL A 211 -11.45 -12.30 -6.74
CA VAL A 211 -10.65 -13.07 -7.70
C VAL A 211 -11.56 -13.91 -8.61
N VAL A 212 -12.56 -14.58 -8.05
CA VAL A 212 -13.55 -15.38 -8.81
C VAL A 212 -14.32 -14.51 -9.78
N GLN A 213 -14.84 -13.37 -9.31
CA GLN A 213 -15.54 -12.41 -10.17
C GLN A 213 -14.62 -11.86 -11.27
N ALA A 214 -13.36 -11.52 -10.93
CA ALA A 214 -12.38 -11.02 -11.87
C ALA A 214 -12.06 -12.04 -12.98
N MET A 215 -11.82 -13.29 -12.60
CA MET A 215 -11.54 -14.40 -13.54
C MET A 215 -12.72 -14.66 -14.49
N GLN A 216 -13.95 -14.63 -13.97
CA GLN A 216 -15.17 -14.86 -14.74
C GLN A 216 -15.59 -13.66 -15.61
N SER A 217 -15.03 -12.48 -15.38
CA SER A 217 -15.38 -11.26 -16.13
C SER A 217 -14.97 -11.31 -17.61
N GLY A 218 -13.97 -12.14 -17.96
CA GLY A 218 -13.33 -12.15 -19.29
C GLY A 218 -12.54 -10.89 -19.62
N GLN A 219 -12.33 -9.98 -18.66
CA GLN A 219 -11.64 -8.70 -18.89
C GLN A 219 -10.12 -8.78 -18.66
N LEU A 220 -9.64 -9.83 -17.98
CA LEU A 220 -8.25 -9.97 -17.58
C LEU A 220 -7.33 -10.33 -18.75
N ARG A 221 -6.12 -9.77 -18.74
CA ARG A 221 -5.02 -10.28 -19.57
C ARG A 221 -4.56 -11.65 -19.09
N GLU A 222 -3.97 -12.44 -19.98
CA GLU A 222 -3.47 -13.78 -19.63
C GLU A 222 -2.39 -13.79 -18.55
N SER A 223 -1.52 -12.78 -18.49
CA SER A 223 -0.56 -12.59 -17.40
C SER A 223 -1.25 -12.44 -16.05
N ASP A 224 -2.35 -11.69 -16.04
CA ASP A 224 -3.10 -11.29 -14.86
C ASP A 224 -4.04 -12.42 -14.41
N MET A 225 -4.61 -13.19 -15.34
CA MET A 225 -5.34 -14.44 -15.04
C MET A 225 -4.46 -15.45 -14.30
N ARG A 226 -3.18 -15.58 -14.70
CA ARG A 226 -2.23 -16.45 -13.98
C ARG A 226 -1.95 -15.96 -12.56
N GLU A 227 -1.90 -14.64 -12.35
CA GLU A 227 -1.72 -14.05 -11.01
C GLU A 227 -2.96 -14.29 -10.13
N MET A 228 -4.17 -14.13 -10.67
CA MET A 228 -5.43 -14.42 -9.98
C MET A 228 -5.61 -15.90 -9.66
N ALA A 229 -5.26 -16.79 -10.60
CA ALA A 229 -5.32 -18.23 -10.37
C ALA A 229 -4.45 -18.66 -9.19
N ARG A 230 -3.25 -18.06 -9.02
CA ARG A 230 -2.39 -18.30 -7.85
C ARG A 230 -3.07 -17.95 -6.53
N VAL A 231 -3.82 -16.85 -6.49
CA VAL A 231 -4.53 -16.41 -5.28
C VAL A 231 -5.74 -17.31 -5.01
N ALA A 232 -6.52 -17.64 -6.04
CA ALA A 232 -7.67 -18.52 -5.93
C ALA A 232 -7.34 -19.89 -5.33
N VAL A 233 -6.22 -20.49 -5.75
CA VAL A 233 -5.84 -21.85 -5.28
C VAL A 233 -5.49 -21.92 -3.79
N GLN A 234 -5.20 -20.79 -3.15
CA GLN A 234 -4.95 -20.76 -1.72
C GLN A 234 -6.17 -21.21 -0.91
N GLY A 235 -7.39 -20.99 -1.43
CA GLY A 235 -8.65 -21.47 -0.85
C GLY A 235 -9.06 -22.89 -1.28
N VAL A 236 -8.53 -23.39 -2.40
CA VAL A 236 -8.95 -24.67 -2.98
C VAL A 236 -8.65 -25.83 -2.04
N GLY A 237 -9.68 -26.63 -1.76
CA GLY A 237 -9.65 -27.77 -0.85
C GLY A 237 -9.71 -27.41 0.64
N LYS A 238 -9.84 -26.12 1.00
CA LYS A 238 -9.96 -25.63 2.39
C LYS A 238 -11.41 -25.36 2.81
N ASN A 239 -12.37 -26.06 2.20
CA ASN A 239 -13.82 -25.83 2.32
C ASN A 239 -14.29 -24.46 1.80
N ASP A 240 -13.57 -23.88 0.85
CA ASP A 240 -14.00 -22.68 0.12
C ASP A 240 -14.66 -23.09 -1.20
N ALA A 241 -15.99 -23.10 -1.22
CA ALA A 241 -16.75 -23.53 -2.38
C ALA A 241 -16.55 -22.62 -3.61
N GLN A 242 -16.22 -21.34 -3.42
CA GLN A 242 -15.98 -20.41 -4.54
C GLN A 242 -14.62 -20.72 -5.17
N ALA A 243 -13.59 -20.95 -4.34
CA ALA A 243 -12.29 -21.38 -4.82
C ALA A 243 -12.36 -22.73 -5.57
N ASP A 244 -13.06 -23.71 -5.00
CA ASP A 244 -13.24 -25.03 -5.61
C ASP A 244 -14.00 -24.95 -6.95
N SER A 245 -15.06 -24.12 -7.00
CA SER A 245 -15.82 -23.89 -8.24
C SER A 245 -15.00 -23.18 -9.31
N LEU A 246 -14.18 -22.18 -8.92
CA LEU A 246 -13.30 -21.49 -9.86
C LEU A 246 -12.23 -22.44 -10.39
N PHE A 247 -11.66 -23.31 -9.56
CA PHE A 247 -10.72 -24.32 -10.01
C PHE A 247 -11.34 -25.23 -11.10
N GLN A 248 -12.55 -25.74 -10.86
CA GLN A 248 -13.27 -26.55 -11.86
C GLN A 248 -13.55 -25.77 -13.14
N ASP A 249 -13.98 -24.51 -13.04
CA ASP A 249 -14.20 -23.64 -14.19
C ASP A 249 -12.90 -23.42 -14.98
N ILE A 250 -11.79 -23.12 -14.29
CA ILE A 250 -10.47 -22.96 -14.94
C ILE A 250 -10.10 -24.19 -15.75
N MET A 251 -10.29 -25.37 -15.16
CA MET A 251 -9.83 -26.62 -15.74
C MET A 251 -10.71 -27.09 -16.90
N THR A 252 -12.02 -26.89 -16.80
CA THR A 252 -13.00 -27.43 -17.77
C THR A 252 -13.39 -26.44 -18.87
N SER A 253 -13.28 -25.13 -18.62
CA SER A 253 -13.68 -24.11 -19.59
C SER A 253 -12.63 -23.89 -20.68
N ASP A 254 -13.09 -23.56 -21.89
CA ASP A 254 -12.25 -23.17 -23.04
C ASP A 254 -11.79 -21.70 -22.95
N GLN A 255 -12.31 -20.92 -22.00
CA GLN A 255 -11.94 -19.51 -21.82
C GLN A 255 -10.50 -19.31 -21.31
N TYR A 256 -9.93 -20.34 -20.66
CA TYR A 256 -8.60 -20.27 -20.07
C TYR A 256 -7.58 -21.03 -20.91
N SER A 257 -6.43 -20.40 -21.13
CA SER A 257 -5.32 -21.02 -21.86
C SER A 257 -4.71 -22.20 -21.09
N LEU A 258 -3.98 -23.06 -21.80
CA LEU A 258 -3.22 -24.14 -21.17
C LEU A 258 -2.23 -23.59 -20.13
N ASP A 259 -1.67 -22.40 -20.33
CA ASP A 259 -0.74 -21.76 -19.39
C ASP A 259 -1.44 -21.38 -18.08
N VAL A 260 -2.67 -20.85 -18.12
CA VAL A 260 -3.48 -20.57 -16.92
C VAL A 260 -3.82 -21.87 -16.18
N LYS A 261 -4.25 -22.91 -16.92
CA LYS A 261 -4.55 -24.23 -16.34
C LYS A 261 -3.32 -24.84 -15.66
N MET A 262 -2.17 -24.85 -16.33
CA MET A 262 -0.92 -25.36 -15.78
C MET A 262 -0.45 -24.57 -14.55
N GLU A 263 -0.55 -23.25 -14.57
CA GLU A 263 -0.21 -22.41 -13.41
C GLU A 263 -1.07 -22.78 -12.21
N THR A 264 -2.39 -22.89 -12.41
CA THR A 264 -3.36 -23.26 -11.37
C THR A 264 -2.98 -24.58 -10.69
N ILE A 265 -2.70 -25.62 -11.47
CA ILE A 265 -2.26 -26.93 -10.92
C ILE A 265 -0.95 -26.80 -10.14
N ARG A 266 0.05 -26.11 -10.70
CA ARG A 266 1.36 -25.94 -10.04
C ARG A 266 1.23 -25.22 -8.70
N SER A 267 0.37 -24.23 -8.62
CA SER A 267 0.17 -23.45 -7.40
C SER A 267 -0.55 -24.26 -6.31
N MET A 268 -1.38 -25.25 -6.65
CA MET A 268 -1.95 -26.18 -5.68
C MET A 268 -0.94 -27.12 -5.03
N ASP A 269 0.21 -27.37 -5.67
CA ASP A 269 1.29 -28.19 -5.13
C ASP A 269 2.23 -27.38 -4.21
N ASN A 270 2.01 -26.07 -4.06
CA ASN A 270 2.83 -25.25 -3.18
C ASN A 270 2.55 -25.58 -1.70
N ALA A 271 3.55 -26.18 -1.05
CA ALA A 271 3.47 -26.58 0.36
C ALA A 271 3.46 -25.39 1.34
N GLU A 272 3.86 -24.20 0.90
CA GLU A 272 3.89 -22.99 1.76
C GLU A 272 2.51 -22.64 2.33
N ASP A 273 1.44 -22.86 1.56
CA ASP A 273 0.05 -22.57 1.96
C ASP A 273 -0.52 -23.54 3.01
N LEU A 274 0.23 -24.58 3.34
CA LEU A 274 -0.11 -25.64 4.29
C LEU A 274 0.75 -25.58 5.56
N THR A 275 1.77 -24.71 5.60
CA THR A 275 2.79 -24.67 6.67
C THR A 275 2.24 -24.38 8.06
N ASN A 276 1.13 -23.66 8.15
CA ASN A 276 0.48 -23.30 9.41
C ASN A 276 -0.58 -24.31 9.87
N MET A 277 -0.81 -25.39 9.12
CA MET A 277 -1.81 -26.42 9.43
C MET A 277 -1.18 -27.62 10.13
N ASP A 278 -1.96 -28.33 10.94
CA ASP A 278 -1.54 -29.62 11.48
C ASP A 278 -1.58 -30.74 10.41
N LYS A 279 -0.98 -31.90 10.70
CA LYS A 279 -0.89 -32.99 9.73
C LYS A 279 -2.25 -33.54 9.27
N ASN A 280 -3.26 -33.52 10.13
CA ASN A 280 -4.60 -34.02 9.79
C ASN A 280 -5.34 -33.02 8.91
N GLU A 281 -5.20 -31.72 9.22
CA GLU A 281 -5.71 -30.63 8.38
C GLU A 281 -5.08 -30.66 6.99
N GLN A 282 -3.74 -30.78 6.92
CA GLN A 282 -3.01 -30.91 5.66
C GLN A 282 -3.49 -32.11 4.84
N ALA A 283 -3.63 -33.28 5.48
CA ALA A 283 -4.12 -34.48 4.81
C ALA A 283 -5.55 -34.30 4.26
N THR A 284 -6.41 -33.60 5.01
CA THR A 284 -7.79 -33.30 4.58
C THR A 284 -7.80 -32.39 3.36
N VAL A 285 -7.01 -31.32 3.36
CA VAL A 285 -6.90 -30.39 2.22
C VAL A 285 -6.35 -31.12 0.98
N LEU A 286 -5.30 -31.92 1.13
CA LEU A 286 -4.72 -32.68 0.03
C LEU A 286 -5.71 -33.72 -0.55
N GLN A 287 -6.47 -34.40 0.30
CA GLN A 287 -7.53 -35.31 -0.16
C GLN A 287 -8.62 -34.58 -0.94
N SER A 288 -9.05 -33.40 -0.47
CA SER A 288 -10.04 -32.58 -1.16
C SER A 288 -9.52 -32.12 -2.52
N ARG A 289 -8.27 -31.64 -2.59
CA ARG A 289 -7.61 -31.25 -3.84
C ARG A 289 -7.51 -32.41 -4.84
N LEU A 290 -7.14 -33.61 -4.39
CA LEU A 290 -7.13 -34.81 -5.23
C LEU A 290 -8.51 -35.16 -5.77
N ALA A 291 -9.54 -35.11 -4.92
CA ALA A 291 -10.92 -35.37 -5.32
C ALA A 291 -11.40 -34.37 -6.39
N LEU A 292 -11.02 -33.09 -6.28
CA LEU A 292 -11.31 -32.09 -7.32
C LEU A 292 -10.58 -32.39 -8.64
N MET A 293 -9.33 -32.84 -8.58
CA MET A 293 -8.59 -33.24 -9.78
C MET A 293 -9.23 -34.41 -10.52
N ASP A 294 -9.84 -35.36 -9.80
CA ASP A 294 -10.55 -36.50 -10.39
C ASP A 294 -11.87 -36.09 -11.10
N THR A 295 -12.33 -34.84 -10.93
CA THR A 295 -13.57 -34.34 -11.56
C THR A 295 -13.37 -33.61 -12.89
N ILE A 296 -12.13 -33.45 -13.33
CA ILE A 296 -11.72 -32.76 -14.57
C ILE A 296 -11.53 -33.78 -15.70
#